data_AF-A0A1U9JYR0-F1
#
_entry.id   AF-A0A1U9JYR0-F1
#
_cell.length_a   1.000
_cell.length_b   1.000
_cell.length_c   1.000
_cell.angle_alpha   90.00
_cell.angle_beta   90.00
_cell.angle_gamma   90.00
#
_symmetry.space_group_name_H-M   'P 1'
#
loop_
_entity.id
_entity.type
_entity.pdbx_description
1 polymer ?
#
loop_
_entity_poly.entity_id
_entity_poly.type
_entity_poly.pdbx_seq_one_letter_code
_entity_poly.pdbx_strand_id
1 'polypeptide(L)'
;MKRKLTFLTAAFATAGLAACSAPSTTVMTDSGKKVTLSPAETIQAYHWDLVNVVEPDGASKNVGKTLDHPLTLTFLDDVVALQNLCNNLNASYNLQENSIAFSQVVGTMKMCNDPS
;
A
#
# COMPACT_ATOMS: atom_id res chain seq x y z
N MET A 1 -55.35 28.49 -38.01
CA MET A 1 -54.40 28.78 -36.91
C MET A 1 -53.59 27.53 -36.62
N LYS A 2 -52.30 27.49 -36.97
CA LYS A 2 -51.40 26.36 -36.66
C LYS A 2 -50.09 26.93 -36.12
N ARG A 3 -49.94 26.91 -34.80
CA ARG A 3 -48.71 27.32 -34.09
C ARG A 3 -47.61 26.30 -34.41
N LYS A 4 -46.51 26.73 -35.04
CA LYS A 4 -45.29 25.93 -35.15
C LYS A 4 -44.40 26.27 -33.95
N LEU A 5 -44.19 25.26 -33.12
CA LEU A 5 -43.40 25.31 -31.89
C LEU A 5 -41.91 25.26 -32.28
N THR A 6 -41.19 26.34 -32.02
CA THR A 6 -39.74 26.45 -32.25
C THR A 6 -39.00 25.56 -31.23
N PHE A 7 -38.22 24.61 -31.75
CA PHE A 7 -37.41 23.68 -30.95
C PHE A 7 -36.37 24.43 -30.10
N LEU A 8 -36.39 24.21 -28.79
CA LEU A 8 -35.33 24.63 -27.88
C LEU A 8 -34.08 23.79 -28.09
N THR A 9 -32.96 24.50 -28.17
CA THR A 9 -31.58 24.03 -28.25
C THR A 9 -31.23 23.10 -27.09
N ALA A 10 -30.65 21.94 -27.44
CA ALA A 10 -30.03 21.01 -26.50
C ALA A 10 -28.80 21.67 -25.84
N ALA A 11 -28.86 21.84 -24.52
CA ALA A 11 -27.70 22.23 -23.73
C ALA A 11 -26.81 21.00 -23.48
N PHE A 12 -25.55 21.14 -23.84
CA PHE A 12 -24.49 20.16 -23.82
C PHE A 12 -24.31 19.49 -22.45
N ALA A 13 -24.33 18.16 -22.45
CA ALA A 13 -23.78 17.33 -21.39
C ALA A 13 -22.26 17.50 -21.35
N THR A 14 -21.72 18.14 -20.31
CA THR A 14 -20.29 18.06 -19.99
C THR A 14 -20.12 17.04 -18.89
N ALA A 15 -19.54 15.91 -19.29
CA ALA A 15 -19.16 14.80 -18.44
C ALA A 15 -18.16 15.28 -17.37
N GLY A 16 -18.52 15.10 -16.10
CA GLY A 16 -17.54 15.10 -15.03
C GLY A 16 -16.69 13.84 -15.15
N LEU A 17 -15.50 13.95 -15.73
CA LEU A 17 -14.46 12.97 -15.47
C LEU A 17 -14.05 13.17 -14.01
N ALA A 18 -14.64 12.40 -13.11
CA ALA A 18 -14.04 12.16 -11.81
C ALA A 18 -12.71 11.43 -12.08
N ALA A 19 -11.62 12.19 -12.21
CA ALA A 19 -10.29 11.62 -12.24
C ALA A 19 -10.08 10.91 -10.89
N CYS A 20 -9.81 9.61 -10.91
CA CYS A 20 -9.40 8.87 -9.72
C CYS A 20 -8.12 9.51 -9.18
N SER A 21 -8.23 10.28 -8.11
CA SER A 21 -7.10 10.78 -7.35
C SER A 21 -6.40 9.61 -6.66
N ALA A 22 -5.18 9.29 -7.09
CA ALA A 22 -4.35 8.30 -6.42
C ALA A 22 -4.04 8.75 -4.97
N PRO A 23 -3.97 7.81 -4.01
CA PRO A 23 -3.59 8.15 -2.65
C PRO A 23 -2.20 8.81 -2.64
N SER A 24 -1.99 9.81 -1.78
CA SER A 24 -0.70 10.52 -1.65
C SER A 24 -0.48 10.90 -0.20
N THR A 25 0.76 10.79 0.27
CA THR A 25 1.14 11.06 1.66
C THR A 25 1.95 12.34 1.72
N THR A 26 1.54 13.29 2.56
CA THR A 26 2.35 14.50 2.82
C THR A 26 3.18 14.29 4.08
N VAL A 27 4.49 14.43 3.94
CA VAL A 27 5.47 14.31 5.03
C VAL A 27 6.24 15.61 5.20
N MET A 28 6.82 15.81 6.39
CA MET A 28 7.74 16.91 6.67
C MET A 28 9.15 16.35 6.74
N THR A 29 10.06 16.92 5.95
CA THR A 29 11.48 16.57 5.99
C THR A 29 12.16 17.20 7.21
N ASP A 30 13.35 16.73 7.56
CA ASP A 30 14.18 17.31 8.63
C ASP A 30 14.49 18.80 8.42
N SER A 31 14.49 19.26 7.18
CA SER A 31 14.63 20.68 6.82
C SER A 31 13.37 21.52 7.08
N GLY A 32 12.29 20.92 7.58
CA GLY A 32 10.98 21.55 7.77
C GLY A 32 10.17 21.73 6.47
N LYS A 33 10.67 21.26 5.32
CA LYS A 33 9.94 21.31 4.05
C LYS A 33 8.87 20.22 3.99
N LYS A 34 7.66 20.61 3.60
CA LYS A 34 6.58 19.67 3.27
C LYS A 34 6.80 19.09 1.88
N VAL A 35 6.72 17.77 1.75
CA VAL A 35 6.84 17.04 0.50
C VAL A 35 5.65 16.09 0.39
N THR A 36 5.07 15.99 -0.80
CA THR A 36 4.03 15.01 -1.11
C THR A 36 4.68 13.85 -1.84
N LEU A 37 4.48 12.65 -1.30
CA LEU A 37 4.97 11.39 -1.84
C LEU A 37 3.81 10.64 -2.50
N SER A 38 4.08 10.05 -3.65
CA SER A 38 3.26 9.00 -4.24
C SER A 38 3.24 7.75 -3.35
N PRO A 39 2.33 6.77 -3.59
CA PRO A 39 2.32 5.52 -2.84
C PRO A 39 3.63 4.74 -2.96
N ALA A 40 4.24 4.73 -4.15
CA ALA A 40 5.52 4.08 -4.40
C ALA A 40 6.66 4.74 -3.60
N GLU A 41 6.73 6.07 -3.63
CA GLU A 41 7.73 6.80 -2.83
C GLU A 41 7.49 6.63 -1.33
N THR A 42 6.23 6.62 -0.89
CA THR A 42 5.89 6.43 0.52
C THR A 42 6.36 5.07 1.02
N ILE A 43 6.08 3.99 0.30
CA ILE A 43 6.38 2.64 0.78
C ILE A 43 7.89 2.35 0.78
N GLN A 44 8.64 2.92 -0.17
CA GLN A 44 10.09 2.78 -0.28
C GLN A 44 10.87 3.73 0.65
N ALA A 45 10.25 4.82 1.15
CA ALA A 45 10.90 5.76 2.07
C ALA A 45 11.09 5.21 3.49
N TYR A 46 10.47 4.08 3.84
CA TYR A 46 10.45 3.52 5.20
C TYR A 46 10.67 2.01 5.24
N HIS A 47 11.06 1.53 6.41
CA HIS A 47 10.98 0.13 6.80
C HIS A 47 9.69 -0.09 7.62
N TRP A 48 8.97 -1.18 7.38
CA TRP A 48 7.65 -1.40 7.94
C TRP A 48 7.66 -2.58 8.91
N ASP A 49 7.52 -2.29 10.20
CA ASP A 49 7.46 -3.31 11.24
C ASP A 49 6.03 -3.81 11.47
N LEU A 50 5.86 -5.13 11.57
CA LEU A 50 4.59 -5.74 11.90
C LEU A 50 4.27 -5.55 13.39
N VAL A 51 3.27 -4.70 13.67
CA VAL A 51 2.85 -4.39 15.04
C VAL A 51 1.70 -5.26 15.54
N ASN A 52 0.75 -5.62 14.66
CA ASN A 52 -0.50 -6.26 15.01
C ASN A 52 -1.03 -7.11 13.87
N VAL A 53 -1.66 -8.24 14.19
CA VAL A 53 -2.41 -9.07 13.26
C VAL A 53 -3.88 -9.06 13.67
N VAL A 54 -4.76 -8.80 12.71
CA VAL A 54 -6.22 -8.85 12.90
C VAL A 54 -6.75 -10.03 12.10
N GLU A 55 -7.44 -10.94 12.79
CA GLU A 55 -8.06 -12.13 12.19
C GLU A 55 -9.43 -11.80 11.57
N PRO A 56 -9.97 -12.66 10.69
CA PRO A 56 -11.24 -12.39 10.00
C PRO A 56 -12.45 -12.20 10.92
N ASP A 57 -12.41 -12.75 12.14
CA ASP A 57 -13.45 -12.58 13.16
C ASP A 57 -13.31 -11.28 13.98
N GLY A 58 -12.27 -10.48 13.69
CA GLY A 58 -11.95 -9.24 14.39
C GLY A 58 -11.06 -9.42 15.61
N ALA A 59 -10.64 -10.66 15.95
CA ALA A 59 -9.65 -10.88 17.00
C ALA A 59 -8.32 -10.22 16.62
N SER A 60 -7.66 -9.60 17.61
CA SER A 60 -6.43 -8.83 17.39
C SER A 60 -5.31 -9.37 18.27
N LYS A 61 -4.15 -9.63 17.67
CA LYS A 61 -2.94 -10.06 18.36
C LYS A 61 -1.81 -9.07 18.12
N ASN A 62 -1.38 -8.39 19.19
CA ASN A 62 -0.20 -7.52 19.13
C ASN A 62 1.06 -8.38 19.07
N VAL A 63 1.57 -8.59 17.86
CA VAL A 63 2.75 -9.44 17.61
C VAL A 63 4.06 -8.68 17.79
N GLY A 64 4.06 -7.35 17.69
CA GLY A 64 5.26 -6.54 17.85
C GLY A 64 5.91 -6.63 19.23
N LYS A 65 5.15 -7.03 20.26
CA LYS A 65 5.66 -7.28 21.63
C LYS A 65 6.07 -8.73 21.90
N THR A 66 5.69 -9.66 21.04
CA THR A 66 5.92 -11.10 21.25
C THR A 66 7.16 -11.61 20.52
N LEU A 67 7.63 -10.87 19.51
CA LEU A 67 8.82 -11.23 18.74
C LEU A 67 10.07 -10.61 19.37
N ASP A 68 11.17 -11.37 19.40
CA ASP A 68 12.49 -10.87 19.85
C ASP A 68 12.99 -9.73 18.96
N HIS A 69 12.66 -9.80 17.67
CA HIS A 69 12.93 -8.79 16.66
C HIS A 69 11.66 -8.55 15.83
N PRO A 70 11.33 -7.29 15.48
CA PRO A 70 10.14 -6.99 14.71
C PRO A 70 10.26 -7.62 13.32
N LEU A 71 9.20 -8.27 12.84
CA LEU A 71 9.14 -8.69 11.43
C LEU A 71 9.05 -7.43 10.56
N THR A 72 10.08 -7.17 9.76
CA THR A 72 10.21 -5.92 9.00
C THR A 72 10.09 -6.18 7.50
N LEU A 73 9.23 -5.42 6.81
CA LEU A 73 9.19 -5.33 5.36
C LEU A 73 10.06 -4.18 4.87
N THR A 74 10.79 -4.40 3.78
CA THR A 74 11.58 -3.35 3.12
C THR A 74 11.38 -3.44 1.63
N PHE A 75 10.98 -2.32 1.03
CA PHE A 75 10.65 -2.21 -0.38
C PHE A 75 11.79 -1.50 -1.11
N LEU A 76 12.25 -2.10 -2.20
CA LEU A 76 13.26 -1.52 -3.09
C LEU A 76 12.90 -1.89 -4.52
N ASP A 77 12.76 -0.87 -5.37
CA ASP A 77 12.31 -1.04 -6.75
C ASP A 77 10.99 -1.83 -6.83
N ASP A 78 11.02 -3.04 -7.40
CA ASP A 78 9.88 -3.95 -7.56
C ASP A 78 9.94 -5.16 -6.61
N VAL A 79 10.86 -5.16 -5.64
CA VAL A 79 11.09 -6.26 -4.70
C VAL A 79 10.78 -5.82 -3.27
N VAL A 80 10.13 -6.71 -2.52
CA VAL A 80 10.01 -6.63 -1.06
C VAL A 80 10.87 -7.71 -0.41
N ALA A 81 11.62 -7.33 0.61
CA ALA A 81 12.34 -8.24 1.49
C ALA A 81 11.66 -8.31 2.86
N LEU A 82 11.52 -9.53 3.40
CA LEU A 82 11.08 -9.77 4.77
C LEU A 82 12.33 -10.08 5.60
N GLN A 83 12.54 -9.30 6.64
CA GLN A 83 13.72 -9.36 7.50
C GLN A 83 13.36 -9.84 8.91
N ASN A 84 14.38 -10.11 9.72
CA ASN A 84 14.25 -10.57 11.11
C ASN A 84 13.52 -11.92 11.25
N LEU A 85 13.53 -12.69 10.17
CA LEU A 85 13.20 -14.10 10.16
C LEU A 85 14.49 -14.91 10.09
N CYS A 86 14.46 -16.14 10.57
CA CYS A 86 15.58 -17.07 10.40
C CYS A 86 15.92 -17.26 8.90
N ASN A 87 14.89 -17.44 8.07
CA ASN A 87 15.01 -17.50 6.63
C ASN A 87 14.81 -16.13 6.00
N ASN A 88 15.65 -15.79 5.03
CA ASN A 88 15.46 -14.57 4.25
C ASN A 88 14.33 -14.87 3.27
N LEU A 89 13.29 -14.03 3.23
CA LEU A 89 12.20 -14.15 2.27
C LEU A 89 12.15 -12.91 1.39
N ASN A 90 11.82 -13.10 0.12
CA ASN A 90 11.64 -12.01 -0.83
C ASN A 90 10.54 -12.34 -1.84
N ALA A 91 9.92 -11.30 -2.38
CA ALA A 91 8.92 -11.41 -3.44
C ALA A 91 8.96 -10.15 -4.30
N SER A 92 8.58 -10.25 -5.57
CA SER A 92 8.19 -9.06 -6.32
C SER A 92 6.83 -8.55 -5.83
N TYR A 93 6.58 -7.25 -5.94
CA TYR A 93 5.31 -6.63 -5.56
C TYR A 93 4.78 -5.67 -6.63
N ASN A 94 3.47 -5.44 -6.62
CA ASN A 94 2.80 -4.44 -7.43
C ASN A 94 1.82 -3.64 -6.57
N LEU A 95 1.90 -2.31 -6.64
CA LEU A 95 0.96 -1.43 -5.97
C LEU A 95 -0.30 -1.28 -6.81
N GLN A 96 -1.43 -1.66 -6.22
CA GLN A 96 -2.76 -1.36 -6.73
C GLN A 96 -3.32 -0.14 -5.99
N GLU A 97 -4.52 0.32 -6.36
CA GLU A 97 -5.11 1.53 -5.77
C GLU A 97 -5.18 1.49 -4.23
N ASN A 98 -5.54 0.32 -3.66
CA ASN A 98 -5.78 0.16 -2.23
C ASN A 98 -5.18 -1.12 -1.64
N SER A 99 -4.34 -1.82 -2.39
CA SER A 99 -3.74 -3.08 -1.98
C SER A 99 -2.35 -3.24 -2.57
N ILE A 100 -1.58 -4.16 -1.99
CA ILE A 100 -0.30 -4.58 -2.52
C ILE A 100 -0.47 -6.02 -2.97
N ALA A 101 -0.22 -6.29 -4.26
CA ALA A 101 -0.16 -7.66 -4.76
C ALA A 101 1.27 -8.16 -4.67
N PHE A 102 1.49 -9.21 -3.89
CA PHE A 102 2.77 -9.90 -3.83
C PHE A 102 2.76 -11.07 -4.81
N SER A 103 3.87 -11.24 -5.52
CA SER A 103 4.14 -12.44 -6.32
C SER A 103 4.49 -13.64 -5.43
N GLN A 104 4.92 -14.75 -6.04
CA GLN A 104 5.39 -15.89 -5.29
C GLN A 104 6.53 -15.50 -4.35
N VAL A 105 6.33 -15.73 -3.05
CA VAL A 105 7.37 -15.57 -2.04
C VAL A 105 8.38 -16.70 -2.19
N VAL A 106 9.66 -16.35 -2.29
CA VAL A 106 10.77 -17.29 -2.25
C VAL A 106 11.60 -17.05 -1.00
N GLY A 107 12.28 -18.09 -0.52
CA GLY A 107 13.05 -17.99 0.70
C GLY A 107 14.19 -18.99 0.81
N THR A 108 15.12 -18.70 1.72
CA THR A 108 16.20 -19.64 2.07
C THR A 108 15.66 -20.83 2.87
N MET A 109 16.49 -21.88 3.02
CA MET A 109 16.18 -23.08 3.81
C MET A 109 17.21 -23.33 4.92
N LYS A 110 17.47 -22.32 5.75
CA LYS A 110 18.29 -22.44 6.96
C LYS A 110 17.55 -23.28 8.00
N MET A 111 18.30 -24.08 8.76
CA MET A 111 17.79 -24.74 9.95
C MET A 111 17.61 -23.69 11.04
N CYS A 112 16.37 -23.48 11.46
CA CYS A 112 16.00 -22.52 12.50
C CYS A 112 15.92 -23.22 13.84
N ASN A 113 16.10 -22.45 14.92
CA ASN A 113 15.84 -22.95 16.26
C ASN A 113 14.36 -23.30 16.42
N ASP A 114 14.09 -24.31 17.24
CA ASP A 114 12.73 -24.69 17.57
C ASP A 114 12.01 -23.53 18.30
N PRO A 115 10.71 -23.34 18.07
CA PRO A 115 9.93 -22.37 18.83
C PRO A 115 9.95 -22.76 20.32
N SER A 116 10.31 -21.79 21.18
CA SER A 116 10.33 -21.92 22.64
C SER A 116 8.94 -21.97 23.26
#